data_AF-A0A819D463-F1
#
_entry.id   AF-A0A819D463-F1
#
_cell.length_a   1.000
_cell.length_b   1.000
_cell.length_c   1.000
_cell.angle_alpha   90.00
_cell.angle_beta   90.00
_cell.angle_gamma   90.00
#
_symmetry.space_group_name_H-M   'P 1'
#
loop_
_entity.id
_entity.type
_entity.pdbx_description
1 polymer ?
#
loop_
_entity_poly.entity_id
_entity_poly.type
_entity_poly.pdbx_seq_one_letter_code
_entity_poly.pdbx_strand_id
1 'polypeptide(L)'
;MAQLCVIATCKHISQELCYGCNQNFCREHMIEHDLSLNSQLNPLSDEINILSERLKSINLENSIENSHKKLEQWRIDCYKTIDYFFEQKCHELDRCIKKKMEKKCEEINRIRIKLSNLIREQEVTHKDIDLLTITVRNLECEINKIEQISFEIEIKSLILDDNLIYIDNSDINSFHLTLLSTIYKTINYPRENWTPLTCNNNHLLIHQEPNLCLVDQNLNIIKQNSWIYGTIYDMCWSLTLNRFIVINGSDVFLVDENYMSIENVQTLQKCKWLSCTTSETSLFLSTKVWGSSIMEFSLLPTIELVKQWQSPDTCARDEVINGIVYNNGTLAVMIKNPSEKTIHIEMRSSVTLDRLWSLRLNIAFSQNIRTRCCLLSNDQWLVVDRNTSRIFHISKDGKVKSSSTYNPSPFCAILFNHDMLAISTARGVNIHKL
;
A
#
# COMPACT_ATOMS: atom_id res chain seq x y z
N MET A 1 -31.18 -61.00 -20.62
CA MET A 1 -30.15 -60.96 -21.68
C MET A 1 -28.80 -61.11 -21.01
N ALA A 2 -27.97 -62.06 -21.44
CA ALA A 2 -26.63 -62.22 -20.88
C ALA A 2 -25.76 -61.02 -21.26
N GLN A 3 -25.17 -60.34 -20.27
CA GLN A 3 -24.25 -59.23 -20.53
C GLN A 3 -22.87 -59.80 -20.86
N LEU A 4 -22.22 -59.24 -21.87
CA LEU A 4 -20.87 -59.62 -22.28
C LEU A 4 -19.83 -58.93 -21.40
N CYS A 5 -18.66 -59.55 -21.26
CA CYS A 5 -17.51 -58.92 -20.63
C CYS A 5 -17.18 -57.58 -21.32
N VAL A 6 -16.77 -56.57 -20.54
CA VAL A 6 -16.46 -55.20 -21.03
C VAL A 6 -15.24 -55.16 -21.94
N ILE A 7 -14.35 -56.16 -21.85
CA ILE A 7 -13.19 -56.30 -22.72
C ILE A 7 -13.68 -56.80 -24.09
N ALA A 8 -13.60 -55.94 -25.11
CA ALA A 8 -14.19 -56.16 -26.44
C ALA A 8 -13.67 -57.41 -27.17
N THR A 9 -12.48 -57.91 -26.81
CA THR A 9 -11.89 -59.14 -27.37
C THR A 9 -12.36 -60.41 -26.65
N CYS A 10 -13.04 -60.28 -25.50
CA CYS A 10 -13.51 -61.39 -24.70
C CYS A 10 -14.91 -61.85 -25.16
N LYS A 11 -15.03 -63.13 -25.54
CA LYS A 11 -16.31 -63.73 -25.94
C LYS A 11 -17.08 -64.36 -24.78
N HIS A 12 -16.55 -64.32 -23.55
CA HIS A 12 -17.20 -64.90 -22.38
C HIS A 12 -18.30 -63.99 -21.85
N ILE A 13 -19.38 -64.63 -21.37
CA ILE A 13 -20.47 -63.95 -20.66
C ILE A 13 -19.91 -63.41 -19.33
N SER A 14 -20.29 -62.18 -18.97
CA SER A 14 -19.87 -61.62 -17.68
C SER A 14 -20.45 -62.44 -16.54
N GLN A 15 -19.61 -62.77 -15.57
CA GLN A 15 -20.03 -63.50 -14.38
C GLN A 15 -20.08 -62.59 -13.15
N GLU A 16 -19.37 -61.46 -13.20
CA GLU A 16 -19.16 -60.57 -12.06
C GLU A 16 -19.24 -59.11 -12.51
N LEU A 17 -19.85 -58.26 -11.69
CA LEU A 17 -19.92 -56.81 -11.87
C LEU A 17 -18.94 -56.16 -10.88
N CYS A 18 -18.00 -55.38 -11.37
CA CYS A 18 -17.21 -54.53 -10.49
C CYS A 18 -18.07 -53.32 -10.08
N TYR A 19 -18.46 -53.26 -8.81
CA TYR A 19 -19.26 -52.15 -8.28
C TYR A 19 -18.50 -50.80 -8.25
N GLY A 20 -17.17 -50.82 -8.27
CA GLY A 20 -16.36 -49.61 -8.24
C GLY A 20 -16.36 -48.84 -9.58
N CYS A 21 -16.25 -49.55 -10.70
CA CYS A 21 -16.26 -48.94 -12.04
C CYS A 21 -17.57 -49.17 -12.81
N ASN A 22 -18.52 -49.92 -12.23
CA ASN A 22 -19.79 -50.32 -12.81
C ASN A 22 -19.63 -51.04 -14.18
N GLN A 23 -18.58 -51.85 -14.30
CA GLN A 23 -18.26 -52.61 -15.50
C GLN A 23 -18.39 -54.12 -15.26
N ASN A 24 -18.89 -54.82 -16.26
CA ASN A 24 -19.13 -56.27 -16.21
C ASN A 24 -17.91 -57.04 -16.73
N PHE A 25 -17.41 -58.00 -15.96
CA PHE A 25 -16.24 -58.80 -16.30
C PHE A 25 -16.58 -60.30 -16.31
N CYS A 26 -15.87 -61.07 -17.14
CA CYS A 26 -15.76 -62.51 -16.89
C CYS A 26 -14.78 -62.73 -15.72
N ARG A 27 -14.86 -63.90 -15.09
CA ARG A 27 -14.07 -64.21 -13.89
C ARG A 27 -12.56 -63.98 -14.05
N GLU A 28 -11.98 -64.34 -15.20
CA GLU A 28 -10.56 -64.15 -15.47
C GLU A 28 -10.17 -62.66 -15.56
N HIS A 29 -10.95 -61.87 -16.30
CA HIS A 29 -10.69 -60.43 -16.42
C HIS A 29 -11.04 -59.65 -15.16
N MET A 30 -11.92 -60.16 -14.29
CA MET A 30 -12.15 -59.57 -12.97
C MET A 30 -10.91 -59.75 -12.08
N ILE A 31 -10.27 -60.92 -12.11
CA ILE A 31 -9.02 -61.17 -11.38
C ILE A 31 -7.89 -60.28 -11.93
N GLU A 32 -7.77 -60.13 -13.26
CA GLU A 32 -6.79 -59.22 -13.87
C GLU A 32 -7.06 -57.75 -13.53
N HIS A 33 -8.33 -57.34 -13.54
CA HIS A 33 -8.75 -56.00 -13.14
C HIS A 33 -8.40 -55.71 -11.67
N ASP A 34 -8.67 -56.65 -10.77
CA ASP A 34 -8.34 -56.53 -9.35
C ASP A 34 -6.82 -56.53 -9.10
N LEU A 35 -6.06 -57.34 -9.85
CA LEU A 35 -4.59 -57.31 -9.81
C LEU A 35 -4.04 -55.99 -10.34
N SER A 36 -4.60 -55.46 -11.42
CA SER A 36 -4.23 -54.16 -11.99
C SER A 36 -4.50 -53.03 -11.00
N LEU A 37 -5.68 -53.00 -10.35
CA LEU A 37 -6.00 -52.01 -9.33
C LEU A 37 -5.05 -52.10 -8.12
N ASN A 38 -4.78 -53.30 -7.63
CA ASN A 38 -3.84 -53.49 -6.52
C ASN A 38 -2.41 -53.12 -6.90
N SER A 39 -2.00 -53.33 -8.16
CA SER A 39 -0.68 -52.94 -8.65
C SER A 39 -0.46 -51.42 -8.65
N GLN A 40 -1.53 -50.62 -8.72
CA GLN A 40 -1.47 -49.15 -8.63
C GLN A 40 -1.22 -48.65 -7.20
N LEU A 41 -1.42 -49.49 -6.16
CA LEU A 41 -1.16 -49.10 -4.78
C LEU A 41 0.33 -48.98 -4.47
N ASN A 42 1.18 -49.78 -5.12
CA ASN A 42 2.63 -49.76 -4.87
C ASN A 42 3.26 -48.42 -5.30
N PRO A 43 3.04 -47.89 -6.53
CA PRO A 43 3.51 -46.56 -6.90
C PRO A 43 3.02 -45.44 -5.97
N LEU A 44 1.75 -45.51 -5.52
CA LEU A 44 1.20 -44.54 -4.57
C LEU A 44 1.89 -44.63 -3.21
N SER A 45 2.19 -45.84 -2.75
CA SER A 45 2.97 -46.04 -1.52
C SER A 45 4.38 -45.47 -1.66
N ASP A 46 5.02 -45.63 -2.82
CA ASP A 46 6.34 -45.07 -3.09
C ASP A 46 6.30 -43.53 -3.13
N GLU A 47 5.28 -42.93 -3.75
CA GLU A 47 5.05 -41.48 -3.71
C GLU A 47 4.84 -40.97 -2.28
N ILE A 48 4.04 -41.67 -1.47
CA ILE A 48 3.82 -41.33 -0.05
C ILE A 48 5.13 -41.40 0.73
N ASN A 49 5.95 -42.43 0.49
CA ASN A 49 7.24 -42.57 1.14
C ASN A 49 8.22 -41.45 0.73
N ILE A 50 8.26 -41.08 -0.56
CA ILE A 50 9.04 -39.95 -1.06
C ILE A 50 8.59 -38.64 -0.40
N LEU A 51 7.28 -38.42 -0.29
CA LEU A 51 6.73 -37.24 0.39
C LEU A 51 7.06 -37.24 1.88
N SER A 52 7.03 -38.39 2.54
CA SER A 52 7.40 -38.54 3.96
C SER A 52 8.87 -38.23 4.20
N GLU A 53 9.78 -38.78 3.39
CA GLU A 53 11.20 -38.46 3.46
C GLU A 53 11.48 -37.00 3.15
N ARG A 54 10.77 -36.43 2.17
CA ARG A 54 10.84 -35.00 1.88
C ARG A 54 10.39 -34.16 3.09
N LEU A 55 9.30 -34.53 3.76
CA LEU A 55 8.82 -33.84 4.96
C LEU A 55 9.85 -33.89 6.09
N LYS A 56 10.49 -35.05 6.31
CA LYS A 56 11.59 -35.19 7.30
C LYS A 56 12.81 -34.37 6.94
N SER A 57 13.07 -34.15 5.64
CA SER A 57 14.19 -33.32 5.17
C SER A 57 13.94 -31.80 5.27
N ILE A 58 12.70 -31.37 5.57
CA ILE A 58 12.40 -29.96 5.80
C ILE A 58 13.07 -29.53 7.10
N ASN A 59 14.07 -28.66 6.99
CA ASN A 59 14.77 -28.11 8.14
C ASN A 59 13.91 -27.01 8.81
N LEU A 60 13.03 -27.45 9.71
CA LEU A 60 12.15 -26.60 10.50
C LEU A 60 12.95 -25.67 11.43
N GLU A 61 14.04 -26.15 12.00
CA GLU A 61 14.92 -25.36 12.89
C GLU A 61 15.49 -24.14 12.15
N ASN A 62 16.01 -24.33 10.93
CA ASN A 62 16.48 -23.22 10.09
C ASN A 62 15.35 -22.24 9.75
N SER A 63 14.14 -22.73 9.53
CA SER A 63 12.98 -21.88 9.21
C SER A 63 12.58 -21.01 10.40
N ILE A 64 12.56 -21.59 11.61
CA ILE A 64 12.31 -20.88 12.86
C ILE A 64 13.43 -19.87 13.14
N GLU A 65 14.69 -20.28 12.99
CA GLU A 65 15.85 -19.40 13.19
C GLU A 65 15.82 -18.20 12.23
N ASN A 66 15.44 -18.42 10.96
CA ASN A 66 15.28 -17.34 10.00
C ASN A 66 14.16 -16.37 10.38
N SER A 67 13.03 -16.86 10.90
CA SER A 67 11.95 -16.02 11.40
C SER A 67 12.37 -15.21 12.63
N HIS A 68 13.08 -15.82 13.57
CA HIS A 68 13.66 -15.10 14.72
C HIS A 68 14.64 -14.02 14.27
N LYS A 69 15.51 -14.29 13.27
CA LYS A 69 16.41 -13.28 12.71
C LYS A 69 15.65 -12.10 12.10
N LYS A 70 14.51 -12.32 11.44
CA LYS A 70 13.67 -11.24 10.91
C LYS A 70 13.07 -10.38 12.02
N LEU A 71 12.56 -11.01 13.09
CA LEU A 71 12.02 -10.29 14.25
C LEU A 71 13.11 -9.49 14.96
N GLU A 72 14.30 -10.07 15.09
CA GLU A 72 15.46 -9.39 15.66
C GLU A 72 15.90 -8.20 14.79
N GLN A 73 15.93 -8.37 13.47
CA GLN A 73 16.24 -7.29 12.55
C GLN A 73 15.21 -6.16 12.62
N TRP A 74 13.92 -6.50 12.65
CA TRP A 74 12.84 -5.52 12.86
C TRP A 74 13.04 -4.75 14.17
N ARG A 75 13.37 -5.43 15.27
CA ARG A 75 13.67 -4.79 16.56
C ARG A 75 14.82 -3.80 16.44
N ILE A 76 15.92 -4.20 15.82
CA ILE A 76 17.10 -3.35 15.59
C ILE A 76 16.73 -2.11 14.77
N ASP A 77 15.94 -2.27 13.71
CA ASP A 77 15.57 -1.17 12.83
C ASP A 77 14.55 -0.21 13.48
N CYS A 78 13.66 -0.72 14.34
CA CYS A 78 12.81 0.12 15.19
C CYS A 78 13.64 0.98 16.13
N TYR A 79 14.65 0.42 16.80
CA TYR A 79 15.52 1.21 17.67
C TYR A 79 16.24 2.32 16.92
N LYS A 80 16.82 2.04 15.75
CA LYS A 80 17.44 3.08 14.90
C LYS A 80 16.45 4.18 14.53
N THR A 81 15.22 3.81 14.22
CA THR A 81 14.17 4.79 13.84
C THR A 81 13.80 5.67 15.04
N ILE A 82 13.68 5.09 16.23
CA ILE A 82 13.42 5.83 17.47
C ILE A 82 14.59 6.78 17.76
N ASP A 83 15.83 6.30 17.67
CA ASP A 83 17.03 7.11 17.90
C ASP A 83 17.11 8.28 16.91
N TYR A 84 16.87 8.02 15.63
CA TYR A 84 16.82 9.05 14.61
C TYR A 84 15.75 10.11 14.89
N PHE A 85 14.54 9.68 15.26
CA PHE A 85 13.46 10.60 15.63
C PHE A 85 13.81 11.44 16.85
N PHE A 86 14.44 10.83 17.86
CA PHE A 86 14.94 11.52 19.03
C PHE A 86 15.97 12.60 18.66
N GLU A 87 16.99 12.25 17.86
CA GLU A 87 18.01 13.19 17.38
C GLU A 87 17.40 14.36 16.59
N GLN A 88 16.43 14.09 15.72
CA GLN A 88 15.70 15.14 15.01
C GLN A 88 15.00 16.10 15.97
N LYS A 89 14.34 15.59 17.02
CA LYS A 89 13.68 16.43 18.02
C LYS A 89 14.65 17.23 18.87
N CYS A 90 15.82 16.68 19.19
CA CYS A 90 16.91 17.45 19.79
C CYS A 90 17.34 18.61 18.89
N HIS A 91 17.55 18.37 17.59
CA HIS A 91 17.91 19.43 16.65
C HIS A 91 16.82 20.48 16.43
N GLU A 92 15.54 20.10 16.44
CA GLU A 92 14.43 21.05 16.43
C GLU A 92 14.44 21.95 17.67
N LEU A 93 14.68 21.37 18.85
CA LEU A 93 14.79 22.10 20.11
C LEU A 93 15.96 23.09 20.07
N ASP A 94 17.15 22.63 19.67
CA ASP A 94 18.35 23.48 19.54
C ASP A 94 18.11 24.66 18.59
N ARG A 95 17.46 24.40 17.45
CA ARG A 95 17.13 25.44 16.47
C ARG A 95 16.16 26.47 17.04
N CYS A 96 15.16 26.01 17.81
CA CYS A 96 14.20 26.88 18.48
C CYS A 96 14.90 27.81 19.49
N ILE A 97 15.80 27.24 20.30
CA ILE A 97 16.61 27.98 21.27
C ILE A 97 17.49 29.01 20.55
N LYS A 98 18.25 28.57 19.55
CA LYS A 98 19.16 29.43 18.80
C LYS A 98 18.44 30.62 18.15
N LYS A 99 17.29 30.39 17.53
CA LYS A 99 16.48 31.45 16.90
C LYS A 99 15.96 32.47 17.93
N LYS A 100 15.58 32.03 19.14
CA LYS A 100 15.20 32.95 20.22
C LYS A 100 16.39 33.80 20.67
N MET A 101 17.57 33.19 20.82
CA MET A 101 18.80 33.89 21.21
C MET A 101 19.26 34.90 20.16
N GLU A 102 19.25 34.53 18.87
CA GLU A 102 19.64 35.42 17.77
C GLU A 102 18.79 36.69 17.73
N LYS A 103 17.46 36.59 17.90
CA LYS A 103 16.58 37.76 17.99
C LYS A 103 16.96 38.71 19.13
N LYS A 104 17.33 38.18 20.29
CA LYS A 104 17.74 39.01 21.44
C LYS A 104 19.11 39.66 21.20
N CYS A 105 20.05 38.94 20.58
CA CYS A 105 21.33 39.52 20.16
C CYS A 105 21.15 40.68 19.15
N GLU A 106 20.23 40.54 18.19
CA GLU A 106 19.89 41.62 17.25
C GLU A 106 19.32 42.85 17.96
N GLU A 107 18.41 42.66 18.92
CA GLU A 107 17.86 43.75 19.73
C GLU A 107 18.94 44.47 20.54
N ILE A 108 19.87 43.74 21.17
CA ILE A 108 21.03 44.31 21.88
C ILE A 108 21.88 45.16 20.93
N ASN A 109 22.16 44.65 19.73
CA ASN A 109 22.94 45.39 18.74
C ASN A 109 22.24 46.67 18.28
N ARG A 110 20.91 46.64 18.08
CA ARG A 110 20.13 47.85 17.77
C ARG A 110 20.23 48.90 18.87
N ILE A 111 20.14 48.49 20.14
CA ILE A 111 20.32 49.39 21.28
C ILE A 111 21.73 49.99 21.29
N ARG A 112 22.77 49.18 21.09
CA ARG A 112 24.17 49.65 21.03
C ARG A 112 24.40 50.68 19.93
N ILE A 113 23.85 50.45 18.74
CA ILE A 113 23.93 51.40 17.61
C ILE A 113 23.23 52.71 17.97
N LYS A 114 22.02 52.64 18.54
CA LYS A 114 21.27 53.83 18.95
C LYS A 114 22.00 54.64 20.02
N LEU A 115 22.59 53.96 21.01
CA LEU A 115 23.41 54.59 22.05
C LEU A 115 24.65 55.27 21.45
N SER A 116 25.33 54.59 20.52
CA SER A 116 26.53 55.14 19.86
C SER A 116 26.21 56.39 19.04
N ASN A 117 25.06 56.41 18.35
CA ASN A 117 24.60 57.58 17.60
C ASN A 117 24.30 58.77 18.53
N LEU A 118 23.58 58.53 19.62
CA LEU A 118 23.26 59.58 20.62
C LEU A 118 24.53 60.15 21.28
N ILE A 119 25.53 59.31 21.57
CA ILE A 119 26.83 59.76 22.09
C ILE A 119 27.57 60.63 21.06
N ARG A 120 27.54 60.23 19.79
CA ARG A 120 28.22 60.95 18.70
C ARG A 120 27.57 62.30 18.41
N GLU A 121 26.24 62.36 18.45
CA GLU A 121 25.45 63.55 18.11
C GLU A 121 25.42 64.58 19.25
N GLN A 122 25.76 64.19 20.49
CA GLN A 122 25.79 65.04 21.70
C GLN A 122 24.46 65.76 22.05
N GLU A 123 23.39 65.54 21.29
CA GLU A 123 22.04 66.05 21.51
C GLU A 123 21.18 64.99 22.21
N VAL A 124 21.51 64.68 23.47
CA VAL A 124 20.74 63.69 24.25
C VAL A 124 19.65 64.39 25.04
N THR A 125 18.38 64.03 24.79
CA THR A 125 17.27 64.51 25.63
C THR A 125 16.98 63.55 26.79
N HIS A 126 16.38 64.06 27.87
CA HIS A 126 15.91 63.21 28.97
C HIS A 126 14.94 62.10 28.49
N LYS A 127 14.13 62.38 27.46
CA LYS A 127 13.23 61.38 26.86
C LYS A 127 13.99 60.24 26.17
N ASP A 128 15.13 60.52 25.56
CA ASP A 128 15.95 59.49 24.90
C ASP A 128 16.55 58.52 25.93
N ILE A 129 17.01 59.06 27.07
CA ILE A 129 17.53 58.29 28.20
C ILE A 129 16.42 57.43 28.82
N ASP A 130 15.23 58.00 29.04
CA ASP A 130 14.10 57.27 29.61
C ASP A 130 13.66 56.12 28.70
N LEU A 131 13.57 56.36 27.39
CA LEU A 131 13.18 55.34 26.41
C LEU A 131 14.22 54.21 26.33
N LEU A 132 15.51 54.55 26.33
CA LEU A 132 16.61 53.56 26.38
C LEU A 132 16.56 52.73 27.66
N THR A 133 16.34 53.37 28.81
CA THR A 133 16.27 52.71 30.11
C THR A 133 15.10 51.72 30.17
N ILE A 134 13.93 52.12 29.65
CA ILE A 134 12.77 51.23 29.54
C ILE A 134 13.08 50.04 28.61
N THR A 135 13.72 50.30 27.47
CA THR A 135 14.05 49.24 26.50
C THR A 135 15.05 48.24 27.07
N VAL A 136 16.08 48.72 27.78
CA VAL A 136 17.09 47.87 28.44
C VAL A 136 16.44 47.02 29.54
N ARG A 137 15.61 47.61 30.40
CA ARG A 137 14.89 46.85 31.45
C ARG A 137 13.93 45.82 30.89
N ASN A 138 13.25 46.13 29.79
CA ASN A 138 12.38 45.16 29.11
C ASN A 138 13.20 44.00 28.53
N LEU A 139 14.37 44.27 27.94
CA LEU A 139 15.26 43.23 27.44
C LEU A 139 15.82 42.35 28.55
N GLU A 140 16.20 42.95 29.67
CA GLU A 140 16.66 42.25 30.86
C GLU A 140 15.57 41.32 31.43
N CYS A 141 14.33 41.82 31.52
CA CYS A 141 13.18 40.99 31.92
C CYS A 141 12.94 39.83 30.95
N GLU A 142 13.07 40.06 29.64
CA GLU A 142 12.91 39.03 28.62
C GLU A 142 14.05 38.00 28.62
N ILE A 143 15.30 38.41 28.88
CA ILE A 143 16.44 37.51 29.04
C ILE A 143 16.26 36.65 30.29
N ASN A 144 15.87 37.26 31.42
CA ASN A 144 15.59 36.53 32.66
C ASN A 144 14.45 35.51 32.47
N LYS A 145 13.42 35.85 31.68
CA LYS A 145 12.39 34.87 31.30
C LYS A 145 13.00 33.72 30.49
N ILE A 146 13.90 33.98 29.54
CA ILE A 146 14.55 32.92 28.75
C ILE A 146 15.43 32.02 29.63
N GLU A 147 16.17 32.59 30.57
CA GLU A 147 16.97 31.83 31.55
C GLU A 147 16.11 30.97 32.48
N GLN A 148 14.87 31.40 32.75
CA GLN A 148 13.90 30.69 33.60
C GLN A 148 12.95 29.76 32.82
N ILE A 149 12.94 29.78 31.48
CA ILE A 149 12.11 28.88 30.68
C ILE A 149 12.71 27.47 30.73
N SER A 150 12.08 26.59 31.51
CA SER A 150 12.07 25.17 31.20
C SER A 150 11.15 24.96 29.99
N PHE A 151 11.69 24.47 28.87
CA PHE A 151 10.84 24.07 27.74
C PHE A 151 9.93 22.94 28.20
N GLU A 152 8.62 23.16 28.14
CA GLU A 152 7.64 22.13 28.44
C GLU A 152 7.55 21.20 27.24
N ILE A 153 8.17 20.03 27.35
CA ILE A 153 8.11 18.99 26.32
C ILE A 153 7.01 18.02 26.73
N GLU A 154 5.89 18.04 26.00
CA GLU A 154 4.86 17.03 26.15
C GLU A 154 5.27 15.78 25.37
N ILE A 155 5.64 14.70 26.09
CA ILE A 155 5.97 13.41 25.50
C ILE A 155 4.77 12.48 25.66
N LYS A 156 4.22 12.02 24.54
CA LYS A 156 3.15 11.00 24.53
C LYS A 156 3.76 9.61 24.51
N SER A 157 3.07 8.64 25.12
CA SER A 157 3.50 7.25 25.12
C SER A 157 3.48 6.67 23.70
N LEU A 158 4.49 5.86 23.37
CA LEU A 158 4.50 5.06 22.15
C LEU A 158 3.56 3.88 22.34
N ILE A 159 2.49 3.83 21.54
CA ILE A 159 1.55 2.70 21.52
C ILE A 159 1.97 1.78 20.38
N LEU A 160 2.35 0.56 20.73
CA LEU A 160 2.60 -0.50 19.74
C LEU A 160 1.27 -1.18 19.45
N ASP A 161 0.88 -1.16 18.17
CA ASP A 161 -0.30 -1.88 17.69
C ASP A 161 0.06 -3.37 17.56
N ASP A 162 -0.79 -4.25 18.08
CA ASP A 162 -0.62 -5.70 17.98
C ASP A 162 -0.56 -6.19 16.53
N ASN A 163 -1.08 -5.39 15.58
CA ASN A 163 -1.03 -5.66 14.15
C ASN A 163 0.32 -5.31 13.49
N LEU A 164 1.31 -4.81 14.23
CA LEU A 164 2.63 -4.46 13.68
C LEU A 164 3.44 -5.68 13.25
N ILE A 165 3.26 -6.83 13.92
CA ILE A 165 3.94 -8.07 13.61
C ILE A 165 2.90 -9.16 13.43
N TYR A 166 2.78 -9.63 12.18
CA TYR A 166 1.92 -10.76 11.87
C TYR A 166 2.75 -12.03 11.72
N ILE A 167 2.44 -13.04 12.54
CA ILE A 167 2.98 -14.39 12.37
C ILE A 167 1.93 -15.20 11.62
N ASP A 168 2.16 -15.36 10.32
CA ASP A 168 1.26 -16.11 9.47
C ASP A 168 1.36 -17.61 9.76
N ASN A 169 0.26 -18.21 10.21
CA ASN A 169 0.11 -19.65 10.41
C ASN A 169 -0.51 -20.34 9.16
N SER A 170 -0.39 -19.73 7.98
CA SER A 170 -1.08 -20.15 6.76
C SER A 170 -0.55 -21.44 6.12
N ASP A 171 -0.86 -22.56 6.76
CA ASP A 171 -1.52 -23.65 6.03
C ASP A 171 -3.06 -23.55 6.14
N ILE A 172 -3.60 -22.69 7.01
CA ILE A 172 -5.06 -22.58 7.24
C ILE A 172 -5.74 -21.45 6.44
N ASN A 173 -5.04 -20.37 6.09
CA ASN A 173 -5.61 -19.19 5.42
C ASN A 173 -4.78 -18.71 4.20
N SER A 174 -4.40 -19.61 3.27
CA SER A 174 -3.96 -19.13 1.97
C SER A 174 -5.16 -18.49 1.27
N PHE A 175 -5.21 -17.15 1.19
CA PHE A 175 -6.27 -16.47 0.45
C PHE A 175 -6.41 -17.10 -0.95
N HIS A 176 -7.57 -17.69 -1.22
CA HIS A 176 -7.92 -18.24 -2.52
C HIS A 176 -9.10 -17.45 -3.06
N LEU A 177 -8.90 -16.74 -4.16
CA LEU A 177 -9.93 -15.89 -4.76
C LEU A 177 -11.22 -16.66 -5.12
N THR A 178 -11.13 -17.96 -5.37
CA THR A 178 -12.30 -18.83 -5.61
C THR A 178 -13.18 -19.04 -4.38
N LEU A 179 -12.63 -18.80 -3.18
CA LEU A 179 -13.31 -18.89 -1.90
C LEU A 179 -13.74 -17.52 -1.36
N LEU A 180 -13.66 -16.45 -2.18
CA LEU A 180 -14.06 -15.12 -1.77
C LEU A 180 -15.48 -15.18 -1.20
N SER A 181 -15.63 -14.75 0.06
CA SER A 181 -16.91 -14.84 0.76
C SER A 181 -18.02 -14.15 -0.01
N THR A 182 -19.28 -14.46 0.29
CA THR A 182 -20.38 -13.58 -0.08
C THR A 182 -20.15 -12.19 0.49
N ILE A 183 -20.74 -11.18 -0.15
CA ILE A 183 -20.63 -9.79 0.28
C ILE A 183 -21.14 -9.68 1.72
N TYR A 184 -20.26 -9.30 2.64
CA TYR A 184 -20.57 -9.14 4.06
C TYR A 184 -21.38 -7.87 4.31
N LYS A 185 -20.97 -6.74 3.69
CA LYS A 185 -21.66 -5.45 3.77
C LYS A 185 -21.35 -4.62 2.52
N THR A 186 -22.29 -3.78 2.11
CA THR A 186 -22.08 -2.81 1.03
C THR A 186 -22.27 -1.40 1.58
N ILE A 187 -21.27 -0.55 1.36
CA ILE A 187 -21.38 0.89 1.58
C ILE A 187 -21.88 1.51 0.28
N ASN A 188 -23.19 1.78 0.23
CA ASN A 188 -23.83 2.26 -0.99
C ASN A 188 -23.38 3.68 -1.35
N TYR A 189 -23.21 3.93 -2.65
CA TYR A 189 -23.05 5.28 -3.16
C TYR A 189 -24.42 5.90 -3.46
N PRO A 190 -24.63 7.19 -3.16
CA PRO A 190 -25.88 7.87 -3.49
C PRO A 190 -26.15 7.93 -5.00
N ARG A 191 -25.08 7.92 -5.80
CA ARG A 191 -25.07 7.95 -7.26
C ARG A 191 -23.97 7.05 -7.76
N GLU A 192 -24.03 6.68 -9.03
CA GLU A 192 -22.95 5.90 -9.63
C GLU A 192 -21.63 6.64 -9.53
N ASN A 193 -20.66 6.03 -8.86
CA ASN A 193 -19.34 6.62 -8.67
C ASN A 193 -18.24 5.63 -9.04
N TRP A 194 -17.15 6.18 -9.56
CA TRP A 194 -16.07 5.43 -10.21
C TRP A 194 -14.72 5.79 -9.61
N THR A 195 -14.72 6.03 -8.30
CA THR A 195 -13.60 6.63 -7.58
C THR A 195 -12.68 5.59 -6.98
N PRO A 196 -11.38 5.94 -6.87
CA PRO A 196 -10.46 5.14 -6.08
C PRO A 196 -10.91 5.12 -4.61
N LEU A 197 -10.37 4.18 -3.85
CA LEU A 197 -10.48 4.09 -2.40
C LEU A 197 -9.11 3.73 -1.84
N THR A 198 -8.85 4.08 -0.59
CA THR A 198 -7.61 3.74 0.11
C THR A 198 -7.87 3.57 1.61
N CYS A 199 -6.93 3.02 2.37
CA CYS A 199 -7.09 2.82 3.81
C CYS A 199 -5.76 2.95 4.56
N ASN A 200 -5.85 3.15 5.86
CA ASN A 200 -4.73 3.14 6.79
C ASN A 200 -4.87 2.07 7.88
N ASN A 201 -5.52 0.95 7.55
CA ASN A 201 -5.92 -0.16 8.43
C ASN A 201 -7.00 0.18 9.48
N ASN A 202 -7.02 1.41 10.00
CA ASN A 202 -8.04 1.85 10.95
C ASN A 202 -9.26 2.44 10.25
N HIS A 203 -9.03 3.17 9.18
CA HIS A 203 -10.05 3.87 8.42
C HIS A 203 -9.93 3.59 6.93
N LEU A 204 -11.08 3.49 6.28
CA LEU A 204 -11.22 3.46 4.83
C LEU A 204 -11.64 4.85 4.34
N LEU A 205 -10.87 5.41 3.43
CA LEU A 205 -11.19 6.66 2.75
C LEU A 205 -11.87 6.37 1.42
N ILE A 206 -13.12 6.82 1.28
CA ILE A 206 -13.93 6.66 0.07
C ILE A 206 -14.40 8.02 -0.42
N HIS A 207 -14.58 8.17 -1.73
CA HIS A 207 -15.24 9.35 -2.28
C HIS A 207 -16.68 9.01 -2.64
N GLN A 208 -17.63 9.63 -1.94
CA GLN A 208 -19.06 9.61 -2.24
C GLN A 208 -19.48 10.99 -2.73
N GLU A 209 -19.42 11.20 -4.04
CA GLU A 209 -19.60 12.53 -4.64
C GLU A 209 -20.83 13.27 -4.05
N PRO A 210 -20.65 14.51 -3.53
CA PRO A 210 -19.46 15.37 -3.61
C PRO A 210 -18.47 15.24 -2.43
N ASN A 211 -18.67 14.29 -1.52
CA ASN A 211 -17.95 14.22 -0.25
C ASN A 211 -16.85 13.17 -0.26
N LEU A 212 -15.72 13.51 0.35
CA LEU A 212 -14.73 12.55 0.81
C LEU A 212 -15.15 12.07 2.21
N CYS A 213 -15.31 10.76 2.39
CA CYS A 213 -15.86 10.15 3.59
C CYS A 213 -14.84 9.21 4.23
N LEU A 214 -14.72 9.29 5.56
CA LEU A 214 -13.92 8.40 6.37
C LEU A 214 -14.82 7.35 7.02
N VAL A 215 -14.48 6.08 6.83
CA VAL A 215 -15.25 4.93 7.29
C VAL A 215 -14.43 4.17 8.33
N ASP A 216 -15.05 3.82 9.46
CA ASP A 216 -14.41 3.05 10.53
C ASP A 216 -14.40 1.53 10.25
N GLN A 217 -13.78 0.76 11.14
CA GLN A 217 -13.75 -0.71 11.09
C GLN A 217 -15.15 -1.35 11.22
N ASN A 218 -16.12 -0.65 11.81
CA ASN A 218 -17.53 -1.08 11.87
C ASN A 218 -18.28 -0.76 10.56
N LEU A 219 -17.58 -0.22 9.57
CA LEU A 219 -18.08 0.14 8.25
C LEU A 219 -19.16 1.23 8.31
N ASN A 220 -18.99 2.18 9.23
CA ASN A 220 -19.81 3.37 9.39
C ASN A 220 -19.05 4.61 8.92
N ILE A 221 -19.73 5.52 8.23
CA ILE A 221 -19.15 6.81 7.87
C ILE A 221 -19.11 7.66 9.15
N ILE A 222 -17.91 7.95 9.64
CA ILE A 222 -17.71 8.71 10.89
C ILE A 222 -17.43 10.20 10.64
N LYS A 223 -16.88 10.53 9.47
CA LYS A 223 -16.58 11.92 9.07
C LYS A 223 -16.73 12.07 7.57
N GLN A 224 -17.06 13.28 7.14
CA GLN A 224 -17.11 13.63 5.72
C GLN A 224 -16.72 15.09 5.51
N ASN A 225 -16.10 15.39 4.38
CA ASN A 225 -15.80 16.76 3.96
C ASN A 225 -16.06 16.91 2.46
N SER A 226 -16.47 18.11 2.03
CA SER A 226 -16.78 18.38 0.62
C SER A 226 -15.51 18.39 -0.22
N TRP A 227 -15.49 17.61 -1.30
CA TRP A 227 -14.42 17.56 -2.27
C TRP A 227 -14.74 18.48 -3.46
N ILE A 228 -14.13 19.67 -3.47
CA ILE A 228 -14.35 20.70 -4.51
C ILE A 228 -13.25 20.75 -5.56
N TYR A 229 -12.25 19.86 -5.48
CA TYR A 229 -11.01 19.93 -6.28
C TYR A 229 -11.05 19.09 -7.56
N GLY A 230 -12.25 18.79 -8.07
CA GLY A 230 -12.47 18.06 -9.33
C GLY A 230 -12.38 16.54 -9.20
N THR A 231 -12.07 15.84 -10.30
CA THR A 231 -12.03 14.37 -10.30
C THR A 231 -10.81 13.83 -9.56
N ILE A 232 -11.05 12.94 -8.60
CA ILE A 232 -9.99 12.17 -7.92
C ILE A 232 -9.46 11.11 -8.87
N TYR A 233 -8.15 11.09 -9.09
CA TYR A 233 -7.50 10.12 -9.95
C TYR A 233 -7.01 8.90 -9.18
N ASP A 234 -6.39 9.13 -8.03
CA ASP A 234 -5.89 8.07 -7.15
C ASP A 234 -5.75 8.56 -5.71
N MET A 235 -5.64 7.60 -4.78
CA MET A 235 -5.42 7.86 -3.37
C MET A 235 -4.49 6.81 -2.75
N CYS A 236 -3.65 7.23 -1.81
CA CYS A 236 -2.85 6.31 -1.00
C CYS A 236 -2.73 6.84 0.44
N TRP A 237 -2.20 6.01 1.34
CA TRP A 237 -1.90 6.38 2.71
C TRP A 237 -0.39 6.52 2.93
N SER A 238 0.05 7.62 3.55
CA SER A 238 1.42 7.78 3.99
C SER A 238 1.52 7.54 5.49
N LEU A 239 2.25 6.48 5.88
CA LEU A 239 2.59 6.22 7.28
C LEU A 239 3.47 7.35 7.84
N THR A 240 4.45 7.79 7.06
CA THR A 240 5.44 8.81 7.45
C THR A 240 4.80 10.17 7.73
N LEU A 241 3.85 10.59 6.90
CA LEU A 241 3.12 11.84 7.11
C LEU A 241 1.94 11.67 8.07
N ASN A 242 1.50 10.43 8.32
CA ASN A 242 0.24 10.11 8.98
C ASN A 242 -0.96 10.84 8.33
N ARG A 243 -1.02 10.75 6.99
CA ARG A 243 -2.00 11.44 6.13
C ARG A 243 -2.39 10.57 4.95
N PHE A 244 -3.64 10.72 4.52
CA PHE A 244 -4.04 10.27 3.19
C PHE A 244 -3.51 11.25 2.15
N ILE A 245 -3.05 10.72 1.03
CA ILE A 245 -2.63 11.49 -0.14
C ILE A 245 -3.67 11.28 -1.22
N VAL A 246 -4.25 12.37 -1.71
CA VAL A 246 -5.26 12.36 -2.77
C VAL A 246 -4.71 13.14 -3.95
N ILE A 247 -4.72 12.53 -5.14
CA ILE A 247 -4.30 13.24 -6.36
C ILE A 247 -5.52 13.54 -7.24
N ASN A 248 -5.56 14.76 -7.75
CA ASN A 248 -6.42 15.09 -8.88
C ASN A 248 -5.57 15.11 -10.17
N GLY A 249 -6.12 15.62 -11.27
CA GLY A 249 -5.42 15.65 -12.55
C GLY A 249 -4.20 16.56 -12.62
N SER A 250 -3.93 17.41 -11.62
CA SER A 250 -2.84 18.42 -11.62
C SER A 250 -2.10 18.59 -10.30
N ASP A 251 -2.77 18.32 -9.20
CA ASP A 251 -2.38 18.69 -7.85
C ASP A 251 -2.44 17.48 -6.90
N VAL A 252 -1.70 17.59 -5.81
CA VAL A 252 -1.64 16.58 -4.74
C VAL A 252 -2.13 17.22 -3.46
N PHE A 253 -2.95 16.48 -2.72
CA PHE A 253 -3.56 16.94 -1.47
C PHE A 253 -3.25 15.98 -0.34
N LEU A 254 -3.05 16.53 0.86
CA LEU A 254 -2.97 15.80 2.11
C LEU A 254 -4.32 15.89 2.83
N VAL A 255 -4.82 14.77 3.32
CA VAL A 255 -6.05 14.69 4.11
C VAL A 255 -5.73 14.11 5.48
N ASP A 256 -6.03 14.89 6.52
CA ASP A 256 -5.88 14.51 7.93
C ASP A 256 -7.07 13.63 8.37
N GLU A 257 -6.81 12.48 8.99
CA GLU A 257 -7.87 11.57 9.45
C GLU A 257 -8.67 12.08 10.67
N ASN A 258 -8.06 12.93 11.49
CA ASN A 258 -8.62 13.44 12.74
C ASN A 258 -9.62 14.58 12.49
N TYR A 259 -9.35 15.43 11.51
CA TYR A 259 -10.12 16.64 11.23
C TYR A 259 -10.73 16.63 9.82
N MET A 260 -10.37 15.68 8.95
CA MET A 260 -10.73 15.67 7.52
C MET A 260 -10.35 16.98 6.81
N SER A 261 -9.34 17.70 7.32
CA SER A 261 -8.81 18.90 6.69
C SER A 261 -8.04 18.52 5.43
N ILE A 262 -8.27 19.26 4.35
CA ILE A 262 -7.65 19.03 3.05
C ILE A 262 -6.66 20.15 2.78
N GLU A 263 -5.38 19.81 2.64
CA GLU A 263 -4.29 20.73 2.35
C GLU A 263 -3.73 20.44 0.96
N ASN A 264 -3.46 21.48 0.16
CA ASN A 264 -2.82 21.34 -1.14
C ASN A 264 -1.29 21.44 -1.01
N VAL A 265 -0.57 20.49 -1.60
CA VAL A 265 0.89 20.50 -1.62
C VAL A 265 1.39 21.41 -2.75
N GLN A 266 1.59 22.69 -2.42
CA GLN A 266 1.95 23.72 -3.41
C GLN A 266 3.37 23.60 -3.97
N THR A 267 4.27 22.87 -3.28
CA THR A 267 5.67 22.70 -3.70
C THR A 267 5.83 21.81 -4.92
N LEU A 268 4.83 21.00 -5.25
CA LEU A 268 4.91 20.05 -6.34
C LEU A 268 4.65 20.73 -7.69
N GLN A 269 5.50 20.41 -8.67
CA GLN A 269 5.27 20.82 -10.05
C GLN A 269 3.94 20.26 -10.53
N LYS A 270 3.13 21.11 -11.17
CA LYS A 270 1.87 20.67 -11.77
C LYS A 270 2.15 19.75 -12.96
N CYS A 271 1.80 18.49 -12.81
CA CYS A 271 1.86 17.48 -13.87
C CYS A 271 0.50 16.79 -14.00
N LYS A 272 0.28 16.13 -15.14
CA LYS A 272 -0.94 15.32 -15.33
C LYS A 272 -0.83 14.03 -14.53
N TRP A 273 -1.17 14.03 -13.24
CA TRP A 273 -1.03 12.85 -12.39
C TRP A 273 -2.07 11.78 -12.71
N LEU A 274 -1.71 10.51 -12.48
CA LEU A 274 -2.60 9.36 -12.72
C LEU A 274 -2.66 8.38 -11.55
N SER A 275 -1.52 8.11 -10.93
CA SER A 275 -1.43 7.19 -9.80
C SER A 275 -0.41 7.65 -8.77
N CYS A 276 -0.64 7.29 -7.51
CA CYS A 276 0.24 7.59 -6.40
C CYS A 276 0.40 6.37 -5.47
N THR A 277 1.58 6.24 -4.88
CA THR A 277 1.85 5.27 -3.81
C THR A 277 3.02 5.74 -2.97
N THR A 278 3.20 5.17 -1.79
CA THR A 278 4.14 5.66 -0.78
C THR A 278 4.96 4.51 -0.22
N SER A 279 6.22 4.81 0.02
CA SER A 279 7.11 4.07 0.90
C SER A 279 7.22 4.79 2.24
N GLU A 280 8.10 4.30 3.09
CA GLU A 280 8.46 4.89 4.39
C GLU A 280 9.18 6.23 4.24
N THR A 281 9.83 6.49 3.11
CA THR A 281 10.64 7.71 2.90
C THR A 281 10.16 8.54 1.73
N SER A 282 9.48 7.92 0.75
CA SER A 282 9.23 8.52 -0.54
C SER A 282 7.78 8.37 -1.02
N LEU A 283 7.25 9.40 -1.67
CA LEU A 283 6.04 9.40 -2.48
C LEU A 283 6.40 9.16 -3.95
N PHE A 284 5.80 8.15 -4.56
CA PHE A 284 5.91 7.89 -6.00
C PHE A 284 4.65 8.37 -6.71
N LEU A 285 4.82 9.13 -7.80
CA LEU A 285 3.74 9.62 -8.66
C LEU A 285 3.97 9.20 -10.10
N SER A 286 2.91 8.74 -10.79
CA SER A 286 2.96 8.47 -12.24
C SER A 286 2.13 9.47 -13.04
N THR A 287 2.56 9.73 -14.28
CA THR A 287 1.91 10.70 -15.17
C THR A 287 0.95 10.05 -16.17
N LYS A 288 -0.18 10.73 -16.44
CA LYS A 288 -1.22 10.42 -17.44
C LYS A 288 -0.83 10.88 -18.86
N VAL A 289 0.31 10.40 -19.36
CA VAL A 289 0.77 10.68 -20.74
C VAL A 289 1.35 9.41 -21.35
N TRP A 290 1.46 9.37 -22.68
CA TRP A 290 2.20 8.33 -23.39
C TRP A 290 3.69 8.40 -23.03
N GLY A 291 4.30 7.24 -22.80
CA GLY A 291 5.63 7.17 -22.20
C GLY A 291 5.61 7.71 -20.76
N SER A 292 4.60 7.31 -19.98
CA SER A 292 4.39 7.74 -18.59
C SER A 292 5.70 7.78 -17.80
N SER A 293 5.99 8.91 -17.15
CA SER A 293 7.08 9.03 -16.19
C SER A 293 6.65 8.55 -14.80
N ILE A 294 7.63 8.16 -13.98
CA ILE A 294 7.49 7.94 -12.54
C ILE A 294 8.40 8.95 -11.86
N MET A 295 7.89 9.66 -10.86
CA MET A 295 8.61 10.67 -10.09
C MET A 295 8.60 10.26 -8.62
N GLU A 296 9.77 10.29 -7.99
CA GLU A 296 9.97 10.04 -6.56
C GLU A 296 10.18 11.36 -5.84
N PHE A 297 9.42 11.58 -4.79
CA PHE A 297 9.52 12.72 -3.90
C PHE A 297 9.84 12.24 -2.50
N SER A 298 10.73 12.94 -1.80
CA SER A 298 10.92 12.74 -0.36
C SER A 298 9.65 13.12 0.39
N LEU A 299 9.35 12.47 1.52
CA LEU A 299 8.20 12.82 2.36
C LEU A 299 8.59 13.82 3.46
N LEU A 300 9.77 13.67 4.04
CA LEU A 300 10.30 14.50 5.12
C LEU A 300 11.71 15.02 4.78
N PRO A 301 12.09 16.22 5.27
CA PRO A 301 11.28 17.14 6.09
C PRO A 301 10.21 17.89 5.30
N THR A 302 10.33 17.93 3.97
CA THR A 302 9.44 18.60 3.02
C THR A 302 9.25 17.70 1.80
N ILE A 303 8.11 17.85 1.11
CA ILE A 303 7.85 17.07 -0.12
C ILE A 303 8.62 17.70 -1.28
N GLU A 304 9.73 17.06 -1.65
CA GLU A 304 10.65 17.55 -2.68
C GLU A 304 11.04 16.45 -3.67
N LEU A 305 11.21 16.82 -4.95
CA LEU A 305 11.56 15.89 -6.01
C LEU A 305 12.97 15.33 -5.77
N VAL A 306 13.06 14.01 -5.62
CA VAL A 306 14.33 13.29 -5.46
C VAL A 306 14.82 12.79 -6.82
N LYS A 307 13.92 12.13 -7.56
CA LYS A 307 14.27 11.45 -8.81
C LYS A 307 13.12 11.42 -9.78
N GLN A 308 13.43 11.46 -11.08
CA GLN A 308 12.46 11.27 -12.14
C GLN A 308 13.00 10.25 -13.13
N TRP A 309 12.19 9.23 -13.40
CA TRP A 309 12.41 8.29 -14.50
C TRP A 309 11.44 8.59 -15.63
N GLN A 310 11.94 8.49 -16.86
CA GLN A 310 11.17 8.76 -18.07
C GLN A 310 11.18 7.54 -18.98
N SER A 311 10.35 7.55 -20.01
CA SER A 311 10.41 6.53 -21.07
C SER A 311 11.77 6.61 -21.80
N PRO A 312 12.42 5.46 -22.11
CA PRO A 312 11.91 4.09 -22.05
C PRO A 312 12.12 3.37 -20.72
N ASP A 313 12.75 4.00 -19.73
CA ASP A 313 13.11 3.34 -18.47
C ASP A 313 11.85 2.93 -17.68
N THR A 314 10.79 3.74 -17.72
CA THR A 314 9.52 3.48 -17.02
C THR A 314 8.58 2.57 -17.80
N CYS A 315 8.28 2.92 -19.05
CA CYS A 315 7.50 2.13 -20.00
C CYS A 315 7.85 2.57 -21.44
N ALA A 316 7.41 1.81 -22.44
CA ALA A 316 7.62 2.20 -23.84
C ALA A 316 6.89 3.51 -24.17
N ARG A 317 7.31 4.16 -25.26
CA ARG A 317 6.78 5.48 -25.65
C ARG A 317 5.30 5.45 -26.03
N ASP A 318 4.81 4.29 -26.47
CA ASP A 318 3.43 4.02 -26.81
C ASP A 318 2.67 3.31 -25.67
N GLU A 319 3.21 3.35 -24.45
CA GLU A 319 2.59 2.78 -23.26
C GLU A 319 2.19 3.87 -22.26
N VAL A 320 1.25 3.52 -21.39
CA VAL A 320 0.76 4.36 -20.29
C VAL A 320 0.72 3.54 -19.00
N ILE A 321 1.24 4.10 -17.92
CA ILE A 321 1.18 3.52 -16.57
C ILE A 321 -0.17 3.87 -15.94
N ASN A 322 -1.06 2.89 -15.79
CA ASN A 322 -2.40 3.06 -15.22
C ASN A 322 -2.43 3.08 -13.70
N GLY A 323 -1.44 2.47 -13.04
CA GLY A 323 -1.42 2.30 -11.60
C GLY A 323 -0.04 1.91 -11.10
N ILE A 324 0.33 2.40 -9.93
CA ILE A 324 1.55 2.01 -9.21
C ILE A 324 1.19 1.67 -7.77
N VAL A 325 1.83 0.64 -7.22
CA VAL A 325 1.70 0.26 -5.81
C VAL A 325 3.08 -0.14 -5.29
N TYR A 326 3.54 0.50 -4.22
CA TYR A 326 4.78 0.17 -3.54
C TYR A 326 4.57 -0.97 -2.55
N ASN A 327 5.57 -1.84 -2.46
CA ASN A 327 5.69 -2.83 -1.40
C ASN A 327 7.16 -3.20 -1.18
N ASN A 328 7.68 -2.99 0.02
CA ASN A 328 8.96 -3.52 0.49
C ASN A 328 10.13 -3.41 -0.54
N GLY A 329 10.46 -2.19 -0.98
CA GLY A 329 11.53 -1.93 -1.95
C GLY A 329 11.19 -2.27 -3.41
N THR A 330 9.93 -2.60 -3.70
CA THR A 330 9.45 -2.88 -5.06
C THR A 330 8.25 -2.02 -5.43
N LEU A 331 8.05 -1.84 -6.75
CA LEU A 331 6.92 -1.14 -7.34
C LEU A 331 6.21 -2.08 -8.32
N ALA A 332 4.95 -2.40 -8.03
CA ALA A 332 4.05 -3.00 -8.99
C ALA A 332 3.54 -1.90 -9.94
N VAL A 333 3.73 -2.09 -11.23
CA VAL A 333 3.41 -1.10 -12.27
C VAL A 333 2.43 -1.72 -13.26
N MET A 334 1.20 -1.19 -13.31
CA MET A 334 0.18 -1.58 -14.28
C MET A 334 0.39 -0.79 -15.57
N ILE A 335 0.76 -1.48 -16.65
CA ILE A 335 1.08 -0.87 -17.93
C ILE A 335 0.04 -1.28 -18.98
N LYS A 336 -0.37 -0.30 -19.78
CA LYS A 336 -1.28 -0.48 -20.90
C LYS A 336 -0.57 -0.05 -22.17
N ASN A 337 -0.63 -0.90 -23.18
CA ASN A 337 -0.20 -0.58 -24.54
C ASN A 337 -1.44 -0.49 -25.45
N PRO A 338 -1.87 0.74 -25.81
CA PRO A 338 -2.95 0.93 -26.76
C PRO A 338 -2.69 0.49 -28.20
N SER A 339 -1.44 0.53 -28.65
CA SER A 339 -1.05 0.11 -30.00
C SER A 339 -1.29 -1.39 -30.17
N GLU A 340 -0.79 -2.18 -29.21
CA GLU A 340 -0.90 -3.64 -29.20
C GLU A 340 -2.22 -4.13 -28.57
N LYS A 341 -3.00 -3.23 -27.97
CA LYS A 341 -4.21 -3.53 -27.20
C LYS A 341 -3.94 -4.52 -26.07
N THR A 342 -2.87 -4.31 -25.31
CA THR A 342 -2.46 -5.20 -24.21
C THR A 342 -2.44 -4.48 -22.88
N ILE A 343 -2.64 -5.25 -21.81
CA ILE A 343 -2.42 -4.81 -20.44
C ILE A 343 -1.52 -5.84 -19.77
N HIS A 344 -0.50 -5.36 -19.08
CA HIS A 344 0.41 -6.19 -18.33
C HIS A 344 0.76 -5.52 -17.01
N ILE A 345 1.29 -6.30 -16.08
CA ILE A 345 1.79 -5.84 -14.80
C ILE A 345 3.27 -6.20 -14.72
N GLU A 346 4.08 -5.25 -14.27
CA GLU A 346 5.50 -5.47 -14.02
C GLU A 346 5.79 -5.24 -12.55
N MET A 347 6.71 -6.03 -12.00
CA MET A 347 7.33 -5.73 -10.72
C MET A 347 8.71 -5.16 -10.97
N ARG A 348 9.01 -4.03 -10.35
CA ARG A 348 10.26 -3.31 -10.52
C ARG A 348 10.91 -3.00 -9.19
N SER A 349 12.23 -2.89 -9.14
CA SER A 349 12.92 -2.31 -7.99
C SER A 349 12.47 -0.86 -7.81
N SER A 350 12.13 -0.42 -6.59
CA SER A 350 11.79 1.00 -6.36
C SER A 350 13.00 1.93 -6.51
N VAL A 351 14.23 1.39 -6.36
CA VAL A 351 15.48 2.18 -6.37
C VAL A 351 16.02 2.35 -7.79
N THR A 352 16.07 1.25 -8.56
CA THR A 352 16.65 1.25 -9.91
C THR A 352 15.60 1.27 -11.03
N LEU A 353 14.34 0.91 -10.74
CA LEU A 353 13.29 0.57 -11.71
C LEU A 353 13.60 -0.64 -12.61
N ASP A 354 14.64 -1.41 -12.30
CA ASP A 354 14.92 -2.66 -12.99
C ASP A 354 13.76 -3.62 -12.83
N ARG A 355 13.39 -4.25 -13.94
CA ARG A 355 12.27 -5.19 -13.99
C ARG A 355 12.65 -6.52 -13.37
N LEU A 356 11.95 -6.89 -12.29
CA LEU A 356 12.08 -8.16 -11.60
C LEU A 356 11.27 -9.26 -12.30
N TRP A 357 10.03 -8.96 -12.69
CA TRP A 357 9.20 -9.84 -13.51
C TRP A 357 8.14 -9.04 -14.29
N SER A 358 7.56 -9.68 -15.31
CA SER A 358 6.46 -9.14 -16.13
C SER A 358 5.42 -10.22 -16.38
N LEU A 359 4.13 -9.84 -16.30
CA LEU A 359 3.01 -10.72 -16.57
C LEU A 359 1.99 -10.02 -17.46
N ARG A 360 1.77 -10.56 -18.66
CA ARG A 360 0.69 -10.14 -19.55
C ARG A 360 -0.64 -10.70 -19.07
N LEU A 361 -1.63 -9.84 -18.92
CA LEU A 361 -2.95 -10.21 -18.46
C LEU A 361 -3.89 -10.36 -19.64
N ASN A 362 -4.72 -11.42 -19.62
CA ASN A 362 -5.78 -11.62 -20.60
C ASN A 362 -6.99 -10.74 -20.26
N ILE A 363 -6.81 -9.43 -20.37
CA ILE A 363 -7.83 -8.40 -20.14
C ILE A 363 -8.21 -7.80 -21.48
N ALA A 364 -9.52 -7.70 -21.74
CA ALA A 364 -10.01 -7.02 -22.93
C ALA A 364 -9.64 -5.54 -22.87
N PHE A 365 -8.94 -5.06 -23.89
CA PHE A 365 -8.48 -3.68 -23.94
C PHE A 365 -9.65 -2.70 -24.11
N SER A 366 -9.64 -1.63 -23.31
CA SER A 366 -10.55 -0.49 -23.45
C SER A 366 -9.83 0.80 -23.13
N GLN A 367 -9.92 1.82 -24.00
CA GLN A 367 -9.19 3.08 -23.84
C GLN A 367 -9.53 3.83 -22.54
N ASN A 368 -10.80 3.81 -22.12
CA ASN A 368 -11.29 4.62 -21.01
C ASN A 368 -11.31 3.89 -19.66
N ILE A 369 -10.96 2.61 -19.64
CA ILE A 369 -10.98 1.80 -18.43
C ILE A 369 -9.58 1.74 -17.82
N ARG A 370 -9.54 1.97 -16.51
CA ARG A 370 -8.35 1.81 -15.67
C ARG A 370 -8.34 0.41 -15.10
N THR A 371 -7.19 -0.23 -15.14
CA THR A 371 -6.90 -1.46 -14.41
C THR A 371 -6.05 -1.07 -13.21
N ARG A 372 -6.47 -1.52 -12.03
CA ARG A 372 -5.79 -1.23 -10.77
C ARG A 372 -5.32 -2.54 -10.15
N CYS A 373 -4.22 -2.47 -9.42
CA CYS A 373 -3.76 -3.56 -8.59
C CYS A 373 -3.77 -3.14 -7.12
N CYS A 374 -3.85 -4.10 -6.23
CA CYS A 374 -3.60 -3.89 -4.81
C CYS A 374 -2.80 -5.05 -4.23
N LEU A 375 -2.10 -4.74 -3.15
CA LEU A 375 -1.31 -5.69 -2.39
C LEU A 375 -2.25 -6.56 -1.52
N LEU A 376 -1.97 -7.86 -1.51
CA LEU A 376 -2.49 -8.83 -0.56
C LEU A 376 -1.40 -9.23 0.43
N SER A 377 -1.79 -9.93 1.48
CA SER A 377 -0.86 -10.63 2.38
C SER A 377 0.13 -11.52 1.60
N ASN A 378 1.33 -11.70 2.15
CA ASN A 378 2.41 -12.54 1.59
C ASN A 378 2.95 -12.08 0.23
N ASP A 379 3.02 -10.77 0.00
CA ASP A 379 3.52 -10.15 -1.23
C ASP A 379 2.79 -10.62 -2.51
N GLN A 380 1.52 -11.01 -2.36
CA GLN A 380 0.64 -11.40 -3.46
C GLN A 380 -0.16 -10.18 -3.93
N TRP A 381 -0.76 -10.30 -5.11
CA TRP A 381 -1.40 -9.16 -5.76
C TRP A 381 -2.79 -9.52 -6.26
N LEU A 382 -3.71 -8.58 -6.14
CA LEU A 382 -4.97 -8.61 -6.87
C LEU A 382 -4.93 -7.59 -8.00
N VAL A 383 -5.39 -7.99 -9.17
CA VAL A 383 -5.69 -7.07 -10.27
C VAL A 383 -7.18 -7.12 -10.55
N VAL A 384 -7.83 -5.97 -10.55
CA VAL A 384 -9.25 -5.84 -10.89
C VAL A 384 -9.39 -5.39 -12.34
N ASP A 385 -10.19 -6.14 -13.09
CA ASP A 385 -10.58 -5.81 -14.45
C ASP A 385 -12.08 -5.52 -14.53
N ARG A 386 -12.38 -4.24 -14.67
CA ARG A 386 -13.74 -3.75 -14.91
C ARG A 386 -14.33 -4.29 -16.21
N ASN A 387 -13.53 -4.39 -17.28
CA ASN A 387 -14.05 -4.59 -18.63
C ASN A 387 -14.61 -6.00 -18.81
N THR A 388 -13.88 -7.01 -18.33
CA THR A 388 -14.36 -8.40 -18.33
C THR A 388 -15.04 -8.81 -17.03
N SER A 389 -15.19 -7.87 -16.07
CA SER A 389 -15.70 -8.15 -14.72
C SER A 389 -14.94 -9.29 -14.04
N ARG A 390 -13.60 -9.23 -14.04
CA ARG A 390 -12.74 -10.27 -13.46
C ARG A 390 -11.82 -9.71 -12.42
N ILE A 391 -11.43 -10.58 -11.50
CA ILE A 391 -10.37 -10.35 -10.54
C ILE A 391 -9.31 -11.42 -10.79
N PHE A 392 -8.05 -11.02 -10.82
CA PHE A 392 -6.89 -11.90 -10.99
C PHE A 392 -6.10 -11.92 -9.69
N HIS A 393 -5.77 -13.11 -9.22
CA HIS A 393 -4.87 -13.31 -8.10
C HIS A 393 -3.50 -13.73 -8.61
N ILE A 394 -2.49 -12.93 -8.30
CA ILE A 394 -1.12 -13.07 -8.79
C ILE A 394 -0.21 -13.36 -7.60
N SER A 395 0.66 -14.34 -7.74
CA SER A 395 1.67 -14.69 -6.73
C SER A 395 2.81 -13.67 -6.68
N LYS A 396 3.62 -13.75 -5.62
CA LYS A 396 4.82 -12.90 -5.46
C LYS A 396 5.84 -13.02 -6.61
N ASP A 397 5.87 -14.17 -7.28
CA ASP A 397 6.75 -14.47 -8.42
C ASP A 397 6.13 -14.16 -9.79
N GLY A 398 4.99 -13.44 -9.83
CA GLY A 398 4.39 -12.96 -11.07
C GLY A 398 3.59 -14.01 -11.85
N LYS A 399 3.09 -15.06 -11.19
CA LYS A 399 2.23 -16.07 -11.82
C LYS A 399 0.77 -15.87 -11.42
N VAL A 400 -0.14 -16.07 -12.37
CA VAL A 400 -1.59 -16.09 -12.05
C VAL A 400 -1.90 -17.36 -11.26
N LYS A 401 -2.29 -17.22 -9.99
CA LYS A 401 -2.74 -18.33 -9.15
C LYS A 401 -4.18 -18.72 -9.49
N SER A 402 -5.03 -17.73 -9.66
CA SER A 402 -6.45 -17.94 -9.97
C SER A 402 -7.07 -16.67 -10.57
N SER A 403 -8.27 -16.83 -11.14
CA SER A 403 -9.09 -15.71 -11.58
C SER A 403 -10.55 -16.04 -11.33
N SER A 404 -11.33 -15.04 -10.95
CA SER A 404 -12.77 -15.18 -10.72
C SER A 404 -13.55 -14.07 -11.42
N THR A 405 -14.77 -14.36 -11.86
CA THR A 405 -15.72 -13.35 -12.30
C THR A 405 -16.31 -12.63 -11.09
N TYR A 406 -16.50 -11.33 -11.18
CA TYR A 406 -17.03 -10.51 -10.09
C TYR A 406 -18.13 -9.58 -10.60
N ASN A 407 -19.33 -9.72 -10.04
CA ASN A 407 -20.51 -8.94 -10.40
C ASN A 407 -21.05 -8.23 -9.15
N PRO A 408 -21.20 -6.89 -9.15
CA PRO A 408 -21.03 -5.93 -10.25
C PRO A 408 -19.56 -5.63 -10.61
N SER A 409 -19.30 -5.13 -11.82
CA SER A 409 -17.94 -4.90 -12.33
C SER A 409 -17.07 -4.11 -11.33
N PRO A 410 -15.87 -4.61 -10.97
CA PRO A 410 -15.00 -3.95 -9.99
C PRO A 410 -14.19 -2.82 -10.62
N PHE A 411 -13.88 -1.76 -9.87
CA PHE A 411 -13.00 -0.66 -10.30
C PHE A 411 -11.67 -0.62 -9.57
N CYS A 412 -11.72 -0.81 -8.26
CA CYS A 412 -10.58 -0.80 -7.37
C CYS A 412 -10.84 -1.83 -6.28
N ALA A 413 -9.78 -2.39 -5.72
CA ALA A 413 -9.86 -3.19 -4.52
C ALA A 413 -8.77 -2.73 -3.56
N ILE A 414 -8.99 -2.87 -2.25
CA ILE A 414 -7.96 -2.72 -1.24
C ILE A 414 -8.21 -3.71 -0.10
N LEU A 415 -7.12 -4.21 0.48
CA LEU A 415 -7.17 -4.94 1.73
C LEU A 415 -7.37 -3.94 2.87
N PHE A 416 -8.43 -4.11 3.64
CA PHE A 416 -8.78 -3.29 4.80
C PHE A 416 -8.72 -4.15 6.06
N ASN A 417 -8.05 -3.67 7.10
CA ASN A 417 -7.94 -4.36 8.39
C ASN A 417 -7.37 -5.80 8.31
N HIS A 418 -6.58 -6.12 7.28
CA HIS A 418 -5.95 -7.42 7.00
C HIS A 418 -6.91 -8.60 6.72
N ASP A 419 -8.16 -8.53 7.17
CA ASP A 419 -9.17 -9.59 7.09
C ASP A 419 -10.37 -9.22 6.20
N MET A 420 -10.41 -8.00 5.67
CA MET A 420 -11.48 -7.55 4.79
C MET A 420 -10.94 -7.11 3.43
N LEU A 421 -11.61 -7.53 2.36
CA LEU A 421 -11.36 -7.03 1.02
C LEU A 421 -12.48 -6.06 0.63
N ALA A 422 -12.13 -4.79 0.46
CA ALA A 422 -13.04 -3.75 0.01
C ALA A 422 -12.92 -3.60 -1.51
N ILE A 423 -13.99 -3.87 -2.24
CA ILE A 423 -14.06 -3.80 -3.71
C ILE A 423 -15.02 -2.67 -4.10
N SER A 424 -14.49 -1.64 -4.76
CA SER A 424 -15.27 -0.53 -5.30
C SER A 424 -15.98 -0.95 -6.59
N THR A 425 -17.25 -0.57 -6.72
CA THR A 425 -18.11 -0.82 -7.88
C THR A 425 -18.96 0.42 -8.16
N ALA A 426 -19.74 0.42 -9.26
CA ALA A 426 -20.57 1.58 -9.62
C ALA A 426 -21.55 1.97 -8.51
N ARG A 427 -22.04 0.99 -7.74
CA ARG A 427 -23.12 1.18 -6.77
C ARG A 427 -22.63 1.39 -5.34
N GLY A 428 -21.33 1.22 -5.08
CA GLY A 428 -20.81 1.27 -3.73
C GLY A 428 -19.54 0.46 -3.56
N VAL A 429 -19.11 0.34 -2.30
CA VAL A 429 -17.99 -0.50 -1.89
C VAL A 429 -18.53 -1.77 -1.25
N ASN A 430 -18.26 -2.91 -1.89
CA ASN A 430 -18.59 -4.23 -1.35
C ASN A 430 -17.45 -4.70 -0.47
N ILE A 431 -17.78 -5.11 0.75
CA ILE A 431 -16.82 -5.65 1.72
C ILE A 431 -16.99 -7.16 1.78
N HIS A 432 -15.88 -7.88 1.60
CA HIS A 432 -15.78 -9.32 1.76
C HIS A 432 -14.91 -9.62 2.97
N LYS A 433 -15.22 -10.67 3.72
CA LYS A 433 -14.32 -11.19 4.76
C LYS A 433 -13.41 -12.24 4.13
N LEU A 434 -12.15 -12.25 4.53
CA LEU A 434 -11.13 -13.17 4.03
C LEU A 434 -10.94 -14.38 4.93
#